data_AF-A0A5K0ZVY5-F1
#
_entry.id   AF-A0A5K0ZVY5-F1
#
_cell.length_a   1.000
_cell.length_b   1.000
_cell.length_c   1.000
_cell.angle_alpha   90.00
_cell.angle_beta   90.00
_cell.angle_gamma   90.00
#
_symmetry.space_group_name_H-M   'P 1'
#
loop_
_entity.id
_entity.type
_entity.pdbx_description
1 polymer ?
#
loop_
_entity_poly.entity_id
_entity_poly.type
_entity_poly.pdbx_seq_one_letter_code
_entity_poly.pdbx_strand_id
1 'polypeptide(L)'
;YIFLDIACLLVGKSSEDAIHMWKDYNLSPNRAIRSLQNRSLIKINKGKFEMHDQIRDMGRQVVLTGSPLPPEKRSRLWCEEDVVKASTKLQ
;
A
#
# COMPACT_ATOMS: atom_id res chain seq x y z
N TYR A 1 5.31 -2.73 -5.48
CA TYR A 1 3.87 -3.05 -5.36
C TYR A 1 3.53 -3.44 -3.92
N ILE A 2 3.89 -4.64 -3.43
CA ILE A 2 3.55 -5.10 -2.06
C ILE A 2 3.81 -4.06 -0.95
N PHE A 3 4.99 -3.43 -0.89
CA PHE A 3 5.26 -2.38 0.10
C PHE A 3 4.27 -1.20 0.00
N LEU A 4 4.00 -0.73 -1.21
CA LEU A 4 3.10 0.40 -1.47
C LEU A 4 1.64 0.01 -1.21
N ASP A 5 1.24 -1.20 -1.59
CA ASP A 5 -0.09 -1.75 -1.29
C ASP A 5 -0.31 -1.78 0.23
N ILE A 6 0.70 -2.20 1.01
CA ILE A 6 0.63 -2.16 2.47
C ILE A 6 0.52 -0.73 2.98
N ALA A 7 1.44 0.15 2.57
CA ALA A 7 1.50 1.54 3.03
C ALA A 7 0.22 2.33 2.72
N CYS A 8 -0.40 2.07 1.57
CA CYS A 8 -1.53 2.87 1.12
C CYS A 8 -2.88 2.24 1.51
N LEU A 9 -3.01 0.91 1.52
CA LEU A 9 -4.31 0.23 1.59
C LEU A 9 -4.43 -0.82 2.70
N LEU A 10 -3.32 -1.47 3.11
CA LEU A 10 -3.40 -2.69 3.93
C LEU A 10 -2.92 -2.53 5.38
N VAL A 11 -2.51 -1.33 5.82
CA VAL A 11 -2.27 -1.08 7.25
C VAL A 11 -3.53 -1.42 8.05
N GLY A 12 -3.40 -2.28 9.07
CA GLY A 12 -4.50 -2.77 9.90
C GLY A 12 -5.37 -3.86 9.24
N LYS A 13 -5.09 -4.26 7.99
CA LYS A 13 -5.83 -5.31 7.26
C LYS A 13 -5.17 -6.68 7.42
N SER A 14 -5.94 -7.73 7.15
CA SER A 14 -5.50 -9.14 7.21
C SER A 14 -4.31 -9.38 6.28
N SER A 15 -3.24 -9.96 6.83
CA SER A 15 -2.09 -10.37 6.02
C SER A 15 -2.40 -11.60 5.18
N GLU A 16 -3.28 -12.48 5.65
CA GLU A 16 -3.63 -13.71 4.96
C GLU A 16 -4.39 -13.44 3.66
N ASP A 17 -5.39 -12.56 3.71
CA ASP A 17 -6.19 -12.18 2.53
C ASP A 17 -5.32 -11.51 1.46
N ALA A 18 -4.43 -10.61 1.90
CA ALA A 18 -3.48 -9.94 1.01
C ALA A 18 -2.48 -10.91 0.37
N ILE A 19 -1.98 -11.90 1.14
CA ILE A 19 -1.08 -12.94 0.62
C ILE A 19 -1.77 -13.77 -0.45
N HIS A 20 -3.03 -14.18 -0.22
CA HIS A 20 -3.82 -14.92 -1.22
C HIS A 20 -3.99 -14.09 -2.49
N MET A 21 -4.47 -12.85 -2.36
CA MET A 21 -4.63 -11.93 -3.49
C MET A 21 -3.34 -11.76 -4.30
N TRP A 22 -2.21 -11.50 -3.64
CA TRP A 22 -0.93 -11.35 -4.35
C TRP A 22 -0.44 -12.62 -5.04
N LYS A 23 -0.74 -13.81 -4.49
CA LYS A 23 -0.42 -15.09 -5.15
C LYS A 23 -1.23 -15.27 -6.44
N ASP A 24 -2.50 -14.87 -6.45
CA ASP A 24 -3.36 -14.93 -7.64
C ASP A 24 -2.82 -14.04 -8.77
N TYR A 25 -2.13 -12.95 -8.42
CA TYR A 25 -1.40 -12.09 -9.37
C TYR A 25 0.02 -12.59 -9.69
N ASN A 26 0.37 -13.85 -9.40
CA ASN A 26 1.70 -14.45 -9.62
C ASN A 26 2.86 -13.68 -8.95
N LEU A 27 2.60 -12.97 -7.85
CA LEU A 27 3.65 -12.33 -7.06
C LEU A 27 4.28 -13.32 -6.08
N SER A 28 5.40 -12.92 -5.47
CA SER A 28 6.10 -13.68 -4.43
C SER A 28 5.93 -13.03 -3.03
N PRO A 29 4.72 -13.01 -2.45
CA PRO A 29 4.44 -12.22 -1.25
C PRO A 29 5.22 -12.67 -0.03
N ASN A 30 5.42 -13.97 0.16
CA ASN A 30 6.18 -14.51 1.30
C ASN A 30 7.63 -13.99 1.34
N ARG A 31 8.29 -13.91 0.18
CA ARG A 31 9.66 -13.38 0.07
C ARG A 31 9.69 -11.88 0.32
N ALA A 32 8.72 -11.14 -0.22
CA ALA A 32 8.62 -9.70 -0.03
C ALA A 32 8.34 -9.35 1.44
N ILE A 33 7.36 -9.98 2.07
CA ILE A 33 7.01 -9.78 3.48
C ILE A 33 8.21 -10.05 4.38
N ARG A 34 8.91 -11.17 4.18
CA ARG A 34 10.12 -11.49 4.94
C ARG A 34 11.19 -10.41 4.81
N SER A 35 11.44 -9.93 3.59
CA SER A 35 12.40 -8.84 3.35
C SER A 35 11.99 -7.54 4.06
N LEU A 36 10.70 -7.20 4.04
CA LEU A 36 10.18 -6.00 4.70
C LEU A 36 10.25 -6.12 6.23
N GLN A 37 9.96 -7.28 6.80
CA GLN A 37 10.12 -7.55 8.24
C GLN A 37 11.59 -7.48 8.68
N ASN A 38 12.51 -8.06 7.90
CA ASN A 38 13.95 -8.02 8.18
C ASN A 38 14.52 -6.58 8.16
N ARG A 39 13.86 -5.67 7.45
CA ARG A 39 14.21 -4.24 7.39
C ARG A 39 13.40 -3.39 8.37
N SER A 40 12.59 -4.01 9.24
CA SER A 40 11.69 -3.35 10.18
C SER A 40 10.71 -2.37 9.52
N LEU A 41 10.38 -2.59 8.25
CA LEU A 41 9.45 -1.73 7.49
C LEU A 41 8.00 -2.10 7.74
N ILE A 42 7.74 -3.36 8.09
CA ILE A 42 6.42 -3.84 8.48
C ILE A 42 6.53 -4.77 9.67
N LYS A 43 5.43 -4.92 10.39
CA LYS A 43 5.19 -5.98 11.36
C LYS A 43 3.87 -6.66 11.04
N ILE A 44 3.73 -7.93 11.41
CA ILE A 44 2.44 -8.60 11.41
C ILE A 44 2.09 -8.88 12.86
N ASN A 45 0.98 -8.32 13.34
CA ASN A 45 0.52 -8.47 14.71
C ASN A 45 -0.94 -8.96 14.67
N LYS A 46 -1.22 -10.06 15.39
CA LYS A 46 -2.54 -10.70 15.36
C LYS A 46 -3.09 -10.91 13.93
N GLY A 47 -2.22 -11.32 13.01
CA GLY A 47 -2.57 -11.55 11.60
C GLY A 47 -2.82 -10.28 10.77
N LYS A 48 -2.54 -9.09 11.28
CA LYS A 48 -2.74 -7.82 10.57
C LYS A 48 -1.42 -7.10 10.30
N PHE A 49 -1.33 -6.39 9.18
CA PHE A 49 -0.16 -5.55 8.90
C PHE A 49 -0.13 -4.32 9.80
N GLU A 50 1.06 -4.05 10.34
CA GLU A 50 1.40 -2.82 11.03
C GLU A 50 2.60 -2.18 10.32
N MET A 51 2.60 -0.86 10.26
CA MET A 51 3.67 -0.05 9.69
C MET A 51 3.75 1.24 10.50
N HIS A 52 4.96 1.72 10.78
CA HIS A 52 5.15 3.01 11.44
C HIS A 52 4.61 4.13 10.56
N ASP A 53 3.97 5.13 11.15
CA ASP A 53 3.35 6.25 10.41
C ASP A 53 4.35 6.91 9.46
N GLN A 54 5.61 7.13 9.88
CA GLN A 54 6.65 7.71 9.02
C GLN A 54 6.94 6.87 7.77
N ILE A 55 7.00 5.54 7.91
CA ILE A 55 7.26 4.62 6.78
C ILE A 55 6.04 4.55 5.87
N ARG A 56 4.84 4.56 6.47
CA ARG A 56 3.57 4.59 5.75
C ARG A 56 3.48 5.86 4.90
N ASP A 57 3.74 7.01 5.50
CA ASP A 57 3.63 8.31 4.85
C ASP A 57 4.71 8.47 3.77
N MET A 58 5.92 7.95 4.01
CA MET A 58 6.96 7.84 2.96
C MET A 58 6.47 6.99 1.77
N GLY A 59 5.87 5.83 2.02
CA GLY A 59 5.32 4.98 0.97
C GLY A 59 4.22 5.69 0.16
N ARG A 60 3.34 6.43 0.83
CA ARG A 60 2.30 7.24 0.18
C ARG A 60 2.91 8.37 -0.66
N GLN A 61 3.93 9.06 -0.15
CA GLN A 61 4.63 10.10 -0.91
C GLN A 61 5.34 9.56 -2.17
N VAL A 62 5.89 8.35 -2.13
CA VAL A 62 6.47 7.71 -3.33
C VAL A 62 5.42 7.54 -4.42
N VAL A 63 4.19 7.16 -4.08
CA VAL A 63 3.10 7.05 -5.05
C VAL A 63 2.69 8.42 -5.59
N LEU A 64 2.64 9.44 -4.72
CA LEU A 64 2.29 10.80 -5.11
C LEU A 64 3.32 11.43 -6.05
N THR A 65 4.61 11.24 -5.78
CA THR A 65 5.73 11.87 -6.52
C THR A 65 6.17 11.06 -7.74
N GLY A 66 6.00 9.74 -7.72
CA GLY A 66 6.39 8.85 -8.81
C GLY A 66 5.45 8.83 -10.02
N SER A 67 4.31 9.53 -9.96
CA SER A 67 3.36 9.62 -11.07
C SER A 67 3.35 11.03 -11.65
N PRO A 68 3.74 11.20 -12.93
CA PRO A 68 3.71 12.50 -13.62
C PRO A 68 2.28 12.95 -13.94
N LEU A 69 1.28 12.09 -13.68
CA LEU A 69 -0.12 12.39 -13.93
C LEU A 69 -0.77 12.99 -12.68
N PRO A 70 -1.67 13.98 -12.86
CA PRO A 70 -2.54 14.45 -11.80
C PRO A 70 -3.27 13.26 -11.15
N PRO A 71 -3.55 13.29 -9.83
CA PRO A 71 -4.20 12.18 -9.12
C PRO A 71 -5.48 11.68 -9.83
N GLU A 72 -6.27 12.61 -10.36
CA GLU A 72 -7.51 12.36 -11.10
C GLU A 72 -7.35 11.62 -12.45
N LYS A 73 -6.13 11.56 -13.00
CA LYS A 73 -5.80 10.86 -14.27
C LYS A 73 -5.03 9.57 -14.05
N ARG A 74 -4.78 9.16 -12.80
CA ARG A 74 -4.09 7.90 -12.50
C ARG A 74 -5.05 6.74 -12.69
N SER A 75 -4.64 5.73 -13.47
CA SER A 75 -5.44 4.53 -13.72
C SER A 75 -5.72 3.70 -12.46
N ARG A 76 -5.03 3.97 -11.34
CA ARG A 76 -5.27 3.41 -10.01
C ARG A 76 -5.18 4.50 -8.96
N LEU A 77 -6.21 4.61 -8.13
CA LEU A 77 -6.22 5.45 -6.92
C LEU A 77 -5.63 4.61 -5.80
N TRP A 78 -4.42 4.96 -5.36
CA TRP A 78 -3.67 4.12 -4.42
C TRP A 78 -3.91 4.52 -2.96
N CYS A 79 -4.32 5.76 -2.67
CA CYS A 79 -4.64 6.23 -1.33
C CYS A 79 -6.12 6.66 -1.22
N GLU A 80 -6.74 6.46 -0.06
CA GLU A 80 -8.08 6.99 0.23
C GLU A 80 -8.13 8.52 0.04
N GLU A 81 -7.05 9.23 0.37
CA GLU A 81 -6.90 10.66 0.11
C GLU A 81 -6.94 11.01 -1.38
N ASP A 82 -6.43 10.13 -2.27
CA ASP A 82 -6.55 10.31 -3.71
C ASP A 82 -7.99 10.08 -4.18
N VAL A 83 -8.72 9.15 -3.56
CA VAL A 83 -10.15 8.91 -3.84
C VAL A 83 -10.98 10.13 -3.43
N VAL A 84 -10.73 10.70 -2.26
CA VAL A 84 -11.42 11.91 -1.79
C VAL A 84 -11.10 13.10 -2.70
N LYS A 85 -9.82 13.33 -3.03
CA LYS A 85 -9.43 14.43 -3.93
C LYS A 85 -10.00 14.30 -5.34
N ALA A 86 -10.05 13.09 -5.89
CA ALA A 86 -10.69 12.84 -7.18
C ALA A 86 -12.21 13.10 -7.13
N SER A 87 -12.85 12.81 -5.99
CA SER A 87 -14.30 12.95 -5.81
C SER A 87 -14.74 14.40 -5.51
N THR A 88 -13.87 15.23 -4.92
CA THR A 88 -14.23 16.61 -4.51
C THR A 88 -14.14 17.62 -5.67
N LYS A 89 -13.64 17.24 -6.85
CA LYS A 89 -13.57 18.09 -8.06
C LYS A 89 -14.63 17.76 -9.12
N LEU A 90 -15.56 16.85 -8.83
CA LEU A 90 -16.70 16.51 -9.70
C LEU A 90 -17.98 17.30 -9.37
N GLN A 91 -17.90 18.32 -8.50
CA GLN A 91 -18.91 19.36 -8.29
C GLN A 91 -18.31 20.73 -8.63
#